data_AF-A0A2V3IQ92-F1
#
_entry.id   AF-A0A2V3IQ92-F1
#
_cell.length_a   1.000
_cell.length_b   1.000
_cell.length_c   1.000
_cell.angle_alpha   90.00
_cell.angle_beta   90.00
_cell.angle_gamma   90.00
#
_symmetry.space_group_name_H-M   'P 1'
#
loop_
_entity.id
_entity.type
_entity.pdbx_description
1 polymer ?
#
loop_
_entity_poly.entity_id
_entity_poly.type
_entity_poly.pdbx_seq_one_letter_code
_entity_poly.pdbx_strand_id
1 'polypeptide(L)'
;MHHHPFQSTLPFLALSLLLITLAHCKPASGNFDCTQHNPRASQNNGKGCLRNLNINRHLYEQCRSKDSNVTCYIFLQEPPFINLDRVQLWNSSDAATQLQKPFECGDFEDQFLHVGGIGGIAFETHKLTSSRNDLCMWGGHSDDCGFNQLVDYTHLMADEGYRFAVTGLLLELPSRQCFHHPSAALTDSAVIIVGQKDASNGVVQGPFEQLIRPFDWGAWGIFGGVLILFIIVCFTIAVRFHWFRGRSLITAFFIFAGERDEAMAHEANVNHHNNDDAMAFATKYGLAMTLFRMALLALIAIFALFYEVAVVNFLFQQQNQSLSKPVKRLPLADLKHFSVLRGSALENVWNATVLAGRKDNWGNDLPWQRCPTATECVDWTKEGKTTYMVTFEIVGKHLLAQKTECSELTVFKTKDVLYHFNGGWLYNKAVSEERRMQVDRELVGLRIDGQSRKLVDSYLDEYTCEENIVLTIGPTIILIPCLIFVLPPLACSVLVLVLWKKRRRRESGAVGHGVLPSSAHDSNKRFEEDSSTDNSSSDLSCVAIGSLNKRFYGDDTIDSSSADLTGVAIDRRC
;
A
#
# COMPACT_ATOMS: atom_id res chain seq x y z
N MET A 1 -33.71 -38.86 -21.65
CA MET A 1 -32.98 -37.66 -22.12
C MET A 1 -33.71 -36.45 -21.55
N HIS A 2 -33.26 -35.94 -20.41
CA HIS A 2 -33.81 -34.75 -19.76
C HIS A 2 -32.64 -33.89 -19.28
N HIS A 3 -32.52 -32.68 -19.81
CA HIS A 3 -31.75 -31.62 -19.17
C HIS A 3 -32.50 -30.29 -19.33
N HIS A 4 -32.98 -29.78 -18.20
CA HIS A 4 -33.40 -28.40 -18.00
C HIS A 4 -32.17 -27.54 -17.68
N PRO A 5 -32.08 -26.31 -18.20
CA PRO A 5 -31.24 -25.26 -17.61
C PRO A 5 -32.13 -24.26 -16.86
N PHE A 6 -31.92 -24.14 -15.56
CA PHE A 6 -32.39 -23.00 -14.78
C PHE A 6 -31.36 -22.69 -13.70
N GLN A 7 -31.20 -21.39 -13.42
CA GLN A 7 -30.51 -20.74 -12.30
C GLN A 7 -29.02 -20.39 -12.45
N SER A 8 -28.77 -19.12 -12.82
CA SER A 8 -27.60 -18.36 -12.33
C SER A 8 -27.75 -16.83 -12.39
N THR A 9 -28.96 -16.27 -12.29
CA THR A 9 -29.17 -14.80 -12.33
C THR A 9 -29.29 -14.12 -10.96
N LEU A 10 -29.38 -14.89 -9.86
CA LEU A 10 -29.46 -14.31 -8.50
C LEU A 10 -28.17 -13.65 -7.96
N PRO A 11 -26.93 -14.10 -8.25
CA PRO A 11 -25.76 -13.48 -7.62
C PRO A 11 -25.44 -12.09 -8.18
N PHE A 12 -25.85 -11.78 -9.42
CA PHE A 12 -25.61 -10.46 -10.03
C PHE A 12 -26.55 -9.36 -9.51
N LEU A 13 -27.81 -9.70 -9.23
CA LEU A 13 -28.77 -8.76 -8.64
C LEU A 13 -28.49 -8.48 -7.15
N ALA A 14 -27.99 -9.48 -6.41
CA ALA A 14 -27.57 -9.29 -5.02
C ALA A 14 -26.30 -8.42 -4.94
N LEU A 15 -25.35 -8.58 -5.87
CA LEU A 15 -24.12 -7.78 -5.89
C LEU A 15 -24.36 -6.32 -6.29
N SER A 16 -25.29 -6.06 -7.22
CA SER A 16 -25.66 -4.69 -7.62
C SER A 16 -26.47 -3.96 -6.53
N LEU A 17 -27.35 -4.65 -5.80
CA LEU A 17 -28.02 -4.08 -4.62
C LEU A 17 -27.06 -3.85 -3.44
N LEU A 18 -26.04 -4.70 -3.26
CA LEU A 18 -25.00 -4.50 -2.24
C LEU A 18 -24.10 -3.28 -2.57
N LEU A 19 -23.79 -3.05 -3.85
CA LEU A 19 -23.03 -1.88 -4.32
C LEU A 19 -23.83 -0.57 -4.20
N ILE A 20 -25.14 -0.59 -4.42
CA ILE A 20 -26.01 0.59 -4.25
C ILE A 20 -26.19 0.94 -2.76
N THR A 21 -26.21 -0.06 -1.87
CA THR A 21 -26.36 0.16 -0.42
C THR A 21 -25.05 0.56 0.28
N LEU A 22 -23.88 0.14 -0.23
CA LEU A 22 -22.57 0.59 0.28
C LEU A 22 -22.17 2.00 -0.18
N ALA A 23 -22.83 2.57 -1.19
CA ALA A 23 -22.58 3.93 -1.67
C ALA A 23 -23.32 5.03 -0.89
N HIS A 24 -24.16 4.68 0.09
CA HIS A 24 -24.83 5.65 0.98
C HIS A 24 -24.17 5.65 2.36
N CYS A 25 -22.88 5.99 2.40
CA CYS A 25 -22.32 6.61 3.60
C CYS A 25 -22.97 7.99 3.74
N LYS A 26 -24.17 8.03 4.31
CA LYS A 26 -24.73 9.27 4.83
C LYS A 26 -23.73 9.73 5.88
N PRO A 27 -23.01 10.86 5.70
CA PRO A 27 -22.18 11.38 6.78
C PRO A 27 -23.10 11.50 7.99
N ALA A 28 -22.60 11.14 9.16
CA ALA A 28 -23.33 11.26 10.41
C ALA A 28 -23.75 12.73 10.57
N SER A 29 -24.93 13.09 10.06
CA SER A 29 -25.54 14.38 10.28
C SER A 29 -26.09 14.34 11.70
N GLY A 30 -25.18 14.39 12.69
CA GLY A 30 -25.56 14.96 13.96
C GLY A 30 -26.20 16.32 13.63
N ASN A 31 -27.42 16.55 14.10
CA ASN A 31 -28.14 17.80 13.89
C ASN A 31 -27.22 18.96 14.31
N PHE A 32 -26.52 19.55 13.34
CA PHE A 32 -25.67 20.69 13.57
C PHE A 32 -26.62 21.88 13.70
N ASP A 33 -26.62 22.51 14.87
CA ASP A 33 -27.45 23.67 15.11
C ASP A 33 -26.86 24.87 14.38
N CYS A 34 -27.47 25.25 13.26
CA CYS A 34 -27.05 26.38 12.44
C CYS A 34 -27.06 27.72 13.19
N THR A 35 -27.71 27.80 14.36
CA THR A 35 -27.67 29.00 15.22
C THR A 35 -26.33 29.19 15.94
N GLN A 36 -25.49 28.15 16.02
CA GLN A 36 -24.16 28.21 16.63
C GLN A 36 -23.10 28.81 15.70
N HIS A 37 -23.33 28.83 14.38
CA HIS A 37 -22.41 29.45 13.42
C HIS A 37 -22.82 30.90 13.19
N ASN A 38 -21.98 31.85 13.60
CA ASN A 38 -22.21 33.28 13.40
C ASN A 38 -21.29 33.84 12.30
N PRO A 39 -21.71 33.83 11.02
CA PRO A 39 -20.92 34.35 9.91
C PRO A 39 -20.66 35.87 10.03
N ARG A 40 -21.50 36.62 10.76
CA ARG A 40 -21.28 38.06 11.00
C ARG A 40 -20.13 38.34 11.97
N ALA A 41 -19.82 37.42 12.89
CA ALA A 41 -18.63 37.55 13.73
C ALA A 41 -17.34 37.42 12.89
N SER A 42 -17.39 36.61 11.82
CA SER A 42 -16.31 36.42 10.84
C SER A 42 -16.20 37.59 9.84
N GLN A 43 -17.27 38.38 9.66
CA GLN A 43 -17.32 39.51 8.72
C GLN A 43 -16.21 40.54 8.91
N ASN A 44 -15.77 40.80 10.15
CA ASN A 44 -14.65 41.71 10.41
C ASN A 44 -13.31 41.17 9.87
N ASN A 45 -13.18 39.86 9.70
CA ASN A 45 -12.01 39.19 9.13
C ASN A 45 -12.16 38.97 7.61
N GLY A 46 -13.38 38.85 7.08
CA GLY A 46 -13.65 38.66 5.65
C GLY A 46 -13.61 39.94 4.79
N LYS A 47 -13.39 41.13 5.37
CA LYS A 47 -13.28 42.40 4.61
C LYS A 47 -12.12 42.43 3.61
N GLY A 48 -11.13 41.55 3.77
CA GLY A 48 -10.04 41.39 2.81
C GLY A 48 -10.43 40.59 1.56
N CYS A 49 -11.50 39.80 1.61
CA CYS A 49 -12.01 39.05 0.46
C CYS A 49 -12.66 39.97 -0.57
N LEU A 50 -12.27 39.85 -1.84
CA LEU A 50 -12.81 40.65 -2.96
C LEU A 50 -12.88 42.16 -2.65
N ARG A 51 -11.79 42.76 -2.17
CA ARG A 51 -11.71 44.20 -1.86
C ARG A 51 -12.27 45.08 -2.99
N ASN A 52 -12.02 44.72 -4.24
CA ASN A 52 -12.46 45.50 -5.40
C ASN A 52 -13.99 45.51 -5.56
N LEU A 53 -14.73 44.50 -5.10
CA LEU A 53 -16.20 44.51 -5.10
C LEU A 53 -16.75 45.63 -4.21
N ASN A 54 -16.12 45.88 -3.06
CA ASN A 54 -16.55 46.94 -2.14
C ASN A 54 -16.29 48.35 -2.70
N ILE A 55 -15.26 48.50 -3.54
CA ILE A 55 -14.87 49.78 -4.14
C ILE A 55 -15.65 50.03 -5.44
N ASN A 56 -15.77 49.01 -6.30
CA ASN A 56 -16.28 49.11 -7.66
C ASN A 56 -17.47 48.16 -7.89
N ARG A 57 -18.51 48.26 -7.05
CA ARG A 57 -19.72 47.40 -7.10
C ARG A 57 -20.33 47.25 -8.50
N HIS A 58 -20.33 48.32 -9.29
CA HIS A 58 -20.89 48.34 -10.64
C HIS A 58 -20.27 47.31 -11.59
N LEU A 59 -19.00 46.93 -11.41
CA LEU A 59 -18.33 45.92 -12.23
C LEU A 59 -18.86 44.49 -11.98
N TYR A 60 -19.61 44.29 -10.89
CA TYR A 60 -20.08 42.99 -10.44
C TYR A 60 -21.60 42.84 -10.57
N GLU A 61 -22.29 43.78 -11.21
CA GLU A 61 -23.75 43.72 -11.37
C GLU A 61 -24.22 42.47 -12.11
N GLN A 62 -23.39 41.92 -13.01
CA GLN A 62 -23.69 40.65 -13.69
C GLN A 62 -23.81 39.47 -12.71
N CYS A 63 -23.06 39.51 -11.61
CA CYS A 63 -23.12 38.53 -10.52
C CYS A 63 -24.31 38.71 -9.59
N ARG A 64 -25.01 39.86 -9.66
CA ARG A 64 -26.14 40.22 -8.78
C ARG A 64 -27.49 40.15 -9.48
N SER A 65 -27.49 40.32 -10.80
CA SER A 65 -28.72 40.38 -11.59
C SER A 65 -29.58 39.14 -11.38
N LYS A 66 -30.84 39.34 -10.98
CA LYS A 66 -31.82 38.26 -10.82
C LYS A 66 -32.20 37.64 -12.18
N ASP A 67 -32.05 38.41 -13.25
CA ASP A 67 -32.39 38.00 -14.61
C ASP A 67 -31.20 37.35 -15.35
N SER A 68 -29.98 37.40 -14.79
CA SER A 68 -28.84 36.69 -15.36
C SER A 68 -28.84 35.25 -14.88
N ASN A 69 -28.57 34.29 -15.77
CA ASN A 69 -28.28 32.90 -15.39
C ASN A 69 -26.81 32.69 -14.98
N VAL A 70 -26.08 33.78 -14.77
CA VAL A 70 -24.64 33.78 -14.50
C VAL A 70 -24.40 33.46 -13.03
N THR A 71 -23.49 32.53 -12.80
CA THR A 71 -22.89 32.28 -11.49
C THR A 71 -21.48 32.88 -11.49
N CYS A 72 -21.10 33.51 -10.39
CA CYS A 72 -19.77 34.08 -10.26
C CYS A 72 -18.91 33.21 -9.33
N TYR A 73 -17.96 32.50 -9.90
CA TYR A 73 -17.03 31.61 -9.21
C TYR A 73 -15.85 32.40 -8.64
N ILE A 74 -15.56 32.20 -7.36
CA ILE A 74 -14.48 32.87 -6.65
C ILE A 74 -13.44 31.83 -6.27
N PHE A 75 -12.22 32.02 -6.75
CA PHE A 75 -11.10 31.11 -6.52
C PHE A 75 -10.03 31.73 -5.61
N LEU A 76 -9.35 30.88 -4.83
CA LEU A 76 -8.12 31.21 -4.11
C LEU A 76 -7.00 30.28 -4.57
N GLN A 77 -5.74 30.70 -4.44
CA GLN A 77 -4.61 29.87 -4.86
C GLN A 77 -4.56 28.56 -4.06
N GLU A 78 -4.66 27.42 -4.76
CA GLU A 78 -4.63 26.08 -4.18
C GLU A 78 -4.11 25.08 -5.24
N PRO A 79 -2.79 25.00 -5.48
CA PRO A 79 -2.24 24.06 -6.46
C PRO A 79 -2.49 22.60 -6.03
N PRO A 80 -2.84 21.67 -6.95
CA PRO A 80 -2.98 21.84 -8.41
C PRO A 80 -4.38 22.30 -8.87
N PHE A 81 -5.33 22.52 -7.97
CA PHE A 81 -6.71 22.87 -8.33
C PHE A 81 -6.79 24.25 -8.97
N ILE A 82 -6.14 25.22 -8.35
CA ILE A 82 -6.07 26.61 -8.79
C ILE A 82 -4.61 27.04 -8.70
N ASN A 83 -3.96 27.13 -9.86
CA ASN A 83 -2.59 27.60 -9.99
C ASN A 83 -2.57 29.05 -10.51
N LEU A 84 -1.78 29.88 -9.84
CA LEU A 84 -1.52 31.27 -10.19
C LEU A 84 -0.01 31.44 -10.18
N ASP A 85 0.57 31.72 -11.34
CA ASP A 85 2.01 31.84 -11.47
C ASP A 85 2.50 33.14 -10.79
N ARG A 86 3.35 32.97 -9.76
CA ARG A 86 3.42 33.90 -8.61
C ARG A 86 4.20 35.20 -8.84
N VAL A 87 5.08 35.30 -9.84
CA VAL A 87 6.16 36.31 -9.77
C VAL A 87 5.70 37.75 -10.07
N GLN A 88 4.63 37.95 -10.85
CA GLN A 88 4.19 39.30 -11.25
C GLN A 88 2.95 39.82 -10.51
N LEU A 89 2.04 38.92 -10.13
CA LEU A 89 0.80 39.26 -9.41
C LEU A 89 1.02 39.88 -8.03
N TRP A 90 2.11 39.48 -7.37
CA TRP A 90 2.37 39.81 -5.97
C TRP A 90 3.07 41.16 -5.84
N ASN A 91 3.73 41.61 -6.92
CA ASN A 91 4.48 42.85 -6.99
C ASN A 91 3.68 44.01 -7.64
N SER A 92 2.53 43.74 -8.26
CA SER A 92 1.71 44.73 -8.95
C SER A 92 0.29 44.81 -8.36
N SER A 93 -0.01 45.94 -7.70
CA SER A 93 -1.37 46.24 -7.20
C SER A 93 -2.43 46.22 -8.31
N ASP A 94 -2.02 46.52 -9.54
CA ASP A 94 -2.92 46.64 -10.68
C ASP A 94 -3.31 45.26 -11.21
N ALA A 95 -2.36 44.33 -11.30
CA ALA A 95 -2.63 42.94 -11.71
C ALA A 95 -3.55 42.23 -10.70
N ALA A 96 -3.27 42.40 -9.40
CA ALA A 96 -4.12 41.89 -8.33
C ALA A 96 -5.56 42.43 -8.42
N THR A 97 -5.72 43.72 -8.70
CA THR A 97 -7.04 44.35 -8.84
C THR A 97 -7.76 43.90 -10.11
N GLN A 98 -7.03 43.62 -11.20
CA GLN A 98 -7.60 43.10 -12.44
C GLN A 98 -8.16 41.68 -12.25
N LEU A 99 -7.46 40.78 -11.56
CA LEU A 99 -7.96 39.42 -11.32
C LEU A 99 -9.18 39.37 -10.40
N GLN A 100 -9.38 40.39 -9.56
CA GLN A 100 -10.60 40.48 -8.76
C GLN A 100 -11.81 40.89 -9.60
N LYS A 101 -11.64 41.42 -10.82
CA LYS A 101 -12.76 41.73 -11.72
C LYS A 101 -13.33 40.43 -12.30
N PRO A 102 -14.66 40.34 -12.50
CA PRO A 102 -15.25 39.18 -13.16
C PRO A 102 -14.74 39.03 -14.60
N PHE A 103 -14.38 37.82 -14.99
CA PHE A 103 -13.98 37.43 -16.35
C PHE A 103 -14.59 36.07 -16.71
N GLU A 104 -14.68 35.69 -17.98
CA GLU A 104 -15.28 34.40 -18.35
C GLU A 104 -14.43 33.20 -17.92
N CYS A 105 -15.03 32.22 -17.27
CA CYS A 105 -14.30 31.06 -16.74
C CYS A 105 -13.68 30.15 -17.81
N GLY A 106 -14.22 30.14 -19.04
CA GLY A 106 -13.73 29.31 -20.15
C GLY A 106 -12.51 29.87 -20.88
N ASP A 107 -12.36 31.19 -20.94
CA ASP A 107 -11.38 31.91 -21.78
C ASP A 107 -10.28 32.59 -20.93
N PHE A 108 -9.71 31.86 -19.98
CA PHE A 108 -8.72 32.40 -19.03
C PHE A 108 -7.28 32.44 -19.58
N GLU A 109 -6.93 31.59 -20.55
CA GLU A 109 -5.56 31.53 -21.09
C GLU A 109 -5.20 32.81 -21.85
N ASP A 110 -6.08 33.27 -22.74
CA ASP A 110 -5.83 34.44 -23.58
C ASP A 110 -5.87 35.75 -22.79
N GLN A 111 -6.69 35.84 -21.73
CA GLN A 111 -6.90 37.07 -20.97
C GLN A 111 -5.76 37.37 -19.98
N PHE A 112 -5.02 36.35 -19.54
CA PHE A 112 -4.00 36.49 -18.48
C PHE A 112 -2.59 36.06 -18.89
N LEU A 113 -2.32 35.92 -20.19
CA LEU A 113 -0.98 35.76 -20.78
C LEU A 113 0.03 36.77 -20.22
N HIS A 114 -0.40 38.02 -19.99
CA HIS A 114 0.46 39.11 -19.48
C HIS A 114 0.70 39.06 -17.96
N VAL A 115 -0.04 38.22 -17.23
CA VAL A 115 -0.07 38.20 -15.75
C VAL A 115 0.61 36.95 -15.18
N GLY A 116 1.17 36.10 -16.06
CA GLY A 116 1.94 34.91 -15.68
C GLY A 116 1.21 33.60 -15.90
N GLY A 117 -0.05 33.59 -16.37
CA GLY A 117 -0.82 32.37 -16.55
C GLY A 117 -1.65 31.99 -15.32
N ILE A 118 -2.90 31.64 -15.57
CA ILE A 118 -3.85 31.10 -14.60
C ILE A 118 -4.23 29.71 -15.11
N GLY A 119 -4.42 28.73 -14.23
CA GLY A 119 -4.86 27.41 -14.66
C GLY A 119 -5.08 26.44 -13.51
N GLY A 120 -5.21 25.17 -13.84
CA GLY A 120 -5.42 24.08 -12.89
C GLY A 120 -6.74 23.36 -13.09
N ILE A 121 -6.95 22.31 -12.28
CA ILE A 121 -8.08 21.39 -12.41
C ILE A 121 -9.44 22.12 -12.42
N ALA A 122 -9.59 23.19 -11.63
CA ALA A 122 -10.83 23.94 -11.55
C ALA A 122 -11.19 24.62 -12.88
N PHE A 123 -10.22 25.25 -13.52
CA PHE A 123 -10.42 25.96 -14.77
C PHE A 123 -10.67 25.01 -15.95
N GLU A 124 -9.96 23.89 -16.00
CA GLU A 124 -10.24 22.83 -16.98
C GLU A 124 -11.63 22.22 -16.78
N THR A 125 -12.07 22.06 -15.52
CA THR A 125 -13.45 21.65 -15.22
C THR A 125 -14.47 22.69 -15.70
N HIS A 126 -14.17 23.98 -15.59
CA HIS A 126 -15.04 25.04 -16.12
C HIS A 126 -15.16 24.98 -17.65
N LYS A 127 -14.04 24.77 -18.38
CA LYS A 127 -14.04 24.58 -19.85
C LYS A 127 -14.92 23.41 -20.30
N LEU A 128 -14.95 22.33 -19.50
CA LEU A 128 -15.68 21.09 -19.81
C LEU A 128 -17.16 21.12 -19.40
N THR A 129 -17.64 22.20 -18.77
CA THR A 129 -19.02 22.31 -18.28
C THR A 129 -19.71 23.57 -18.82
N SER A 130 -21.02 23.67 -18.60
CA SER A 130 -21.82 24.86 -18.87
C SER A 130 -21.41 26.07 -18.04
N SER A 131 -20.50 25.92 -17.08
CA SER A 131 -19.88 27.03 -16.36
C SER A 131 -18.79 27.76 -17.18
N ARG A 132 -18.46 27.31 -18.40
CA ARG A 132 -17.55 28.05 -19.29
C ARG A 132 -17.96 29.49 -19.56
N ASN A 133 -19.27 29.76 -19.62
CA ASN A 133 -19.84 31.10 -19.84
C ASN A 133 -20.18 31.82 -18.52
N ASP A 134 -19.92 31.18 -17.37
CA ASP A 134 -20.02 31.84 -16.08
C ASP A 134 -18.78 32.71 -15.85
N LEU A 135 -18.84 33.56 -14.82
CA LEU A 135 -17.75 34.47 -14.51
C LEU A 135 -16.89 33.91 -13.38
N CYS A 136 -15.58 34.09 -13.50
CA CYS A 136 -14.56 33.74 -12.53
C CYS A 136 -13.91 35.02 -11.99
N MET A 137 -13.43 34.97 -10.75
CA MET A 137 -12.66 36.05 -10.14
C MET A 137 -11.80 35.54 -8.99
N TRP A 138 -10.67 36.20 -8.78
CA TRP A 138 -9.77 35.89 -7.69
C TRP A 138 -10.27 36.49 -6.37
N GLY A 139 -10.34 35.69 -5.30
CA GLY A 139 -10.81 36.12 -4.00
C GLY A 139 -9.85 37.04 -3.22
N GLY A 140 -8.58 37.08 -3.63
CA GLY A 140 -7.51 37.83 -2.95
C GLY A 140 -6.39 36.93 -2.41
N HIS A 141 -5.39 37.55 -1.79
CA HIS A 141 -4.25 36.82 -1.20
C HIS A 141 -4.69 36.04 0.04
N SER A 142 -4.06 34.90 0.32
CA SER A 142 -4.41 34.05 1.48
C SER A 142 -4.19 34.73 2.84
N ASP A 143 -3.35 35.76 2.89
CA ASP A 143 -3.16 36.59 4.08
C ASP A 143 -4.31 37.56 4.34
N ASP A 144 -4.98 38.00 3.28
CA ASP A 144 -6.14 38.90 3.33
C ASP A 144 -7.47 38.13 3.39
N CYS A 145 -7.54 36.96 2.76
CA CYS A 145 -8.74 36.15 2.61
C CYS A 145 -8.43 34.65 2.59
N GLY A 146 -8.72 33.96 3.69
CA GLY A 146 -8.69 32.49 3.75
C GLY A 146 -9.98 31.84 3.25
N PHE A 147 -9.95 30.55 2.93
CA PHE A 147 -11.14 29.82 2.45
C PHE A 147 -12.34 29.90 3.41
N ASN A 148 -12.13 29.77 4.73
CA ASN A 148 -13.25 29.89 5.68
C ASN A 148 -13.87 31.30 5.67
N GLN A 149 -13.04 32.34 5.57
CA GLN A 149 -13.49 33.74 5.48
C GLN A 149 -14.25 33.98 4.17
N LEU A 150 -13.77 33.41 3.06
CA LEU A 150 -14.42 33.52 1.76
C LEU A 150 -15.81 32.84 1.76
N VAL A 151 -15.94 31.68 2.39
CA VAL A 151 -17.23 30.99 2.54
C VAL A 151 -18.20 31.86 3.35
N ASP A 152 -17.79 32.38 4.51
CA ASP A 152 -18.64 33.28 5.30
C ASP A 152 -19.01 34.57 4.52
N TYR A 153 -18.05 35.14 3.79
CA TYR A 153 -18.26 36.33 2.97
C TYR A 153 -19.29 36.11 1.87
N THR A 154 -19.21 35.00 1.13
CA THR A 154 -20.17 34.68 0.06
C THR A 154 -21.58 34.44 0.58
N HIS A 155 -21.72 33.94 1.81
CA HIS A 155 -23.02 33.86 2.48
C HIS A 155 -23.62 35.25 2.71
N LEU A 156 -22.84 36.19 3.27
CA LEU A 156 -23.31 37.56 3.50
C LEU A 156 -23.67 38.26 2.19
N MET A 157 -22.88 38.07 1.14
CA MET A 157 -23.16 38.63 -0.18
C MET A 157 -24.40 38.02 -0.86
N ALA A 158 -24.82 36.82 -0.45
CA ALA A 158 -26.08 36.24 -0.90
C ALA A 158 -27.29 37.07 -0.43
N ASP A 159 -27.23 37.69 0.76
CA ASP A 159 -28.27 38.60 1.24
C ASP A 159 -28.38 39.87 0.40
N GLU A 160 -27.27 40.30 -0.20
CA GLU A 160 -27.24 41.43 -1.15
C GLU A 160 -27.66 41.02 -2.59
N GLY A 161 -27.93 39.74 -2.81
CA GLY A 161 -28.39 39.17 -4.09
C GLY A 161 -27.27 38.66 -5.00
N TYR A 162 -26.01 38.65 -4.56
CA TYR A 162 -24.91 38.13 -5.37
C TYR A 162 -24.93 36.59 -5.42
N ARG A 163 -24.85 36.06 -6.64
CA ARG A 163 -24.86 34.63 -6.98
C ARG A 163 -23.43 34.11 -7.05
N PHE A 164 -22.86 33.79 -5.89
CA PHE A 164 -21.46 33.34 -5.79
C PHE A 164 -21.33 31.85 -5.56
N ALA A 165 -20.25 31.29 -6.09
CA ALA A 165 -19.77 29.95 -5.80
C ALA A 165 -18.30 30.02 -5.42
N VAL A 166 -17.88 29.33 -4.36
CA VAL A 166 -16.46 29.20 -4.03
C VAL A 166 -15.90 27.99 -4.75
N THR A 167 -14.79 28.17 -5.45
CA THR A 167 -14.07 27.08 -6.12
C THR A 167 -12.81 26.69 -5.36
N GLY A 168 -12.54 25.40 -5.33
CA GLY A 168 -11.38 24.79 -4.70
C GLY A 168 -11.70 23.37 -4.23
N LEU A 169 -10.74 22.73 -3.58
CA LEU A 169 -10.92 21.44 -2.93
C LEU A 169 -11.62 21.64 -1.58
N LEU A 170 -12.91 22.01 -1.64
CA LEU A 170 -13.68 22.38 -0.46
C LEU A 170 -14.19 21.13 0.27
N LEU A 171 -13.76 21.00 1.52
CA LEU A 171 -14.35 20.08 2.48
C LEU A 171 -15.83 20.42 2.75
N GLU A 172 -16.70 19.44 2.55
CA GLU A 172 -18.07 19.47 3.03
C GLU A 172 -18.08 19.32 4.56
N LEU A 173 -18.48 20.40 5.25
CA LEU A 173 -18.64 20.44 6.70
C LEU A 173 -20.11 20.71 7.02
N PRO A 174 -20.68 20.11 8.09
CA PRO A 174 -22.06 20.37 8.50
C PRO A 174 -22.37 21.86 8.68
N SER A 175 -21.42 22.64 9.20
CA SER A 175 -21.58 24.09 9.38
C SER A 175 -21.72 24.86 8.06
N ARG A 176 -21.12 24.37 6.97
CA ARG A 176 -21.20 25.00 5.64
C ARG A 176 -22.53 24.71 4.95
N GLN A 177 -23.10 23.53 5.17
CA GLN A 177 -24.41 23.14 4.61
C GLN A 177 -25.57 24.00 5.14
N CYS A 178 -25.39 24.71 6.26
CA CYS A 178 -26.40 25.63 6.79
C CYS A 178 -26.71 26.81 5.86
N PHE A 179 -25.72 27.25 5.08
CA PHE A 179 -25.77 28.52 4.34
C PHE A 179 -25.40 28.39 2.86
N HIS A 180 -24.88 27.23 2.49
CA HIS A 180 -24.39 26.93 1.16
C HIS A 180 -24.87 25.57 0.70
N HIS A 181 -24.80 25.37 -0.61
CA HIS A 181 -25.11 24.13 -1.27
C HIS A 181 -23.86 23.59 -1.96
N PRO A 182 -23.41 22.37 -1.61
CA PRO A 182 -22.31 21.73 -2.33
C PRO A 182 -22.76 21.35 -3.73
N SER A 183 -21.84 21.40 -4.69
CA SER A 183 -22.01 20.78 -6.00
C SER A 183 -21.91 19.25 -5.89
N ALA A 184 -22.21 18.57 -6.99
CA ALA A 184 -21.74 17.21 -7.20
C ALA A 184 -20.20 17.14 -7.06
N ALA A 185 -19.73 15.99 -6.58
CA ALA A 185 -18.33 15.73 -6.31
C ALA A 185 -17.52 15.64 -7.61
N LEU A 186 -16.58 16.57 -7.81
CA LEU A 186 -15.61 16.53 -8.91
C LEU A 186 -14.59 15.41 -8.68
N THR A 187 -14.14 15.26 -7.44
CA THR A 187 -13.10 14.32 -7.03
C THR A 187 -13.36 13.81 -5.62
N ASP A 188 -12.86 12.61 -5.33
CA ASP A 188 -12.83 12.08 -3.97
C ASP A 188 -11.41 12.25 -3.44
N SER A 189 -11.27 12.78 -2.23
CA SER A 189 -9.96 12.99 -1.61
C SER A 189 -9.96 12.60 -0.15
N ALA A 190 -8.76 12.40 0.38
CA ALA A 190 -8.52 12.09 1.78
C ALA A 190 -7.65 13.17 2.42
N VAL A 191 -7.79 13.33 3.74
CA VAL A 191 -6.77 14.00 4.54
C VAL A 191 -5.64 13.03 4.83
N ILE A 192 -4.41 13.42 4.48
CA ILE A 192 -3.21 12.61 4.65
C ILE A 192 -2.18 13.35 5.52
N ILE A 193 -1.20 12.60 5.99
CA ILE A 193 -0.02 13.14 6.68
C ILE A 193 1.19 12.90 5.79
N VAL A 194 1.98 13.93 5.59
CA VAL A 194 3.26 13.87 4.87
C VAL A 194 4.36 14.25 5.85
N GLY A 195 5.49 13.56 5.84
CA GLY A 195 6.59 13.85 6.75
C GLY A 195 7.93 13.46 6.17
N GLN A 196 9.01 13.80 6.89
CA GLN A 196 10.36 13.38 6.52
C GLN A 196 10.53 11.88 6.63
N LYS A 197 11.21 11.28 5.65
CA LYS A 197 11.53 9.85 5.64
C LYS A 197 12.43 9.46 6.82
N ASP A 198 13.32 10.32 7.27
CA ASP A 198 14.20 10.00 8.41
C ASP A 198 13.65 10.51 9.75
N ALA A 199 12.35 10.84 9.82
CA ALA A 199 11.70 11.19 11.07
C ALA A 199 11.71 10.00 12.03
N SER A 200 12.77 9.93 12.83
CA SER A 200 13.17 8.89 13.80
C SER A 200 12.12 8.56 14.87
N ASN A 201 10.97 9.23 14.86
CA ASN A 201 9.83 8.98 15.74
C ASN A 201 8.83 7.94 15.19
N GLY A 202 8.96 7.54 13.92
CA GLY A 202 8.02 6.62 13.26
C GLY A 202 8.52 5.19 13.02
N VAL A 203 9.83 4.98 12.88
CA VAL A 203 10.40 3.70 12.43
C VAL A 203 11.58 3.28 13.32
N VAL A 204 11.27 2.86 14.54
CA VAL A 204 12.14 1.88 15.22
C VAL A 204 11.27 0.68 15.56
N GLN A 205 10.88 -0.06 14.51
CA GLN A 205 10.62 -1.48 14.72
C GLN A 205 11.92 -2.06 15.24
N GLY A 206 11.89 -2.69 16.42
CA GLY A 206 13.09 -3.28 17.01
C GLY A 206 13.76 -4.21 15.99
N PRO A 207 15.10 -4.34 16.00
CA PRO A 207 15.82 -5.12 14.99
C PRO A 207 15.27 -6.55 14.83
N PHE A 208 14.75 -7.11 15.92
CA PHE A 208 14.09 -8.41 15.94
C PHE A 208 12.72 -8.44 15.25
N GLU A 209 11.94 -7.37 15.39
CA GLU A 209 10.64 -7.26 14.72
C GLU A 209 10.83 -7.16 13.21
N GLN A 210 11.90 -6.48 12.75
CA GLN A 210 12.26 -6.40 11.34
C GLN A 210 12.64 -7.75 10.71
N LEU A 211 13.16 -8.69 11.50
CA LEU A 211 13.51 -10.04 11.04
C LEU A 211 12.28 -10.97 10.94
N ILE A 212 11.25 -10.76 11.77
CA ILE A 212 10.10 -11.69 11.87
C ILE A 212 8.92 -11.26 11.01
N ARG A 213 8.72 -9.95 10.85
CA ARG A 213 7.62 -9.37 10.07
C ARG A 213 7.55 -9.68 8.57
N PRO A 214 8.64 -10.05 7.87
CA PRO A 214 8.57 -10.36 6.44
C PRO A 214 7.59 -11.51 6.11
N PHE A 215 7.32 -12.38 7.09
CA PHE A 215 6.29 -13.40 7.01
C PHE A 215 5.07 -13.03 7.86
N ASP A 216 3.88 -13.27 7.29
CA ASP A 216 2.63 -13.20 8.04
C ASP A 216 2.57 -14.30 9.11
N TRP A 217 1.76 -14.10 10.16
CA TRP A 217 1.53 -15.11 11.20
C TRP A 217 1.04 -16.44 10.63
N GLY A 218 0.27 -16.41 9.54
CA GLY A 218 -0.14 -17.61 8.82
C GLY A 218 1.04 -18.37 8.20
N ALA A 219 2.03 -17.67 7.65
CA ALA A 219 3.24 -18.27 7.09
C ALA A 219 4.10 -18.93 8.18
N TRP A 220 4.29 -18.26 9.32
CA TRP A 220 4.94 -18.86 10.49
C TRP A 220 4.19 -20.09 11.01
N GLY A 221 2.85 -20.04 11.01
CA GLY A 221 2.00 -21.18 11.37
C GLY A 221 2.23 -22.40 10.46
N ILE A 222 2.41 -22.20 9.16
CA ILE A 222 2.71 -23.28 8.21
C ILE A 222 4.08 -23.88 8.48
N PHE A 223 5.13 -23.07 8.59
CA PHE A 223 6.48 -23.58 8.91
C PHE A 223 6.51 -24.32 10.24
N GLY A 224 5.90 -23.74 11.29
CA GLY A 224 5.78 -24.37 12.60
C GLY A 224 5.01 -25.69 12.55
N GLY A 225 3.87 -25.72 11.84
CA GLY A 225 3.07 -26.93 11.67
C GLY A 225 3.81 -28.05 10.93
N VAL A 226 4.52 -27.71 9.85
CA VAL A 226 5.33 -28.68 9.10
C VAL A 226 6.52 -29.16 9.96
N LEU A 227 7.19 -28.28 10.69
CA LEU A 227 8.28 -28.65 11.60
C LEU A 227 7.80 -29.62 12.70
N ILE A 228 6.63 -29.34 13.31
CA ILE A 228 6.01 -30.25 14.29
C ILE A 228 5.72 -31.60 13.66
N LEU A 229 5.23 -31.65 12.41
CA LEU A 229 5.03 -32.90 11.68
C LEU A 229 6.33 -33.69 11.52
N PHE A 230 7.44 -33.02 11.15
CA PHE A 230 8.77 -33.65 11.11
C PHE A 230 9.20 -34.20 12.47
N ILE A 231 9.00 -33.45 13.56
CA ILE A 231 9.32 -33.88 14.93
C ILE A 231 8.49 -35.11 15.32
N ILE A 232 7.19 -35.13 15.02
CA ILE A 232 6.31 -36.29 15.28
C ILE A 232 6.78 -37.50 14.49
N VAL A 233 7.12 -37.35 13.20
CA VAL A 233 7.64 -38.46 12.38
C VAL A 233 8.98 -38.97 12.93
N CYS A 234 9.92 -38.09 13.28
CA CYS A 234 11.17 -38.47 13.95
C CYS A 234 10.91 -39.24 15.25
N PHE A 235 10.06 -38.69 16.13
CA PHE A 235 9.76 -39.28 17.42
C PHE A 235 9.07 -40.65 17.28
N THR A 236 8.07 -40.77 16.40
CA THR A 236 7.39 -42.05 16.16
C THR A 236 8.34 -43.11 15.63
N ILE A 237 9.30 -42.74 14.78
CA ILE A 237 10.31 -43.68 14.31
C ILE A 237 11.31 -44.02 15.44
N ALA A 238 11.79 -43.04 16.20
CA ALA A 238 12.72 -43.24 17.32
C ALA A 238 12.14 -44.10 18.46
N VAL A 239 10.91 -43.83 18.90
CA VAL A 239 10.19 -44.64 19.89
C VAL A 239 9.98 -46.06 19.40
N ARG A 240 9.60 -46.21 18.12
CA ARG A 240 9.47 -47.52 17.49
C ARG A 240 10.79 -48.26 17.46
N PHE A 241 11.93 -47.57 17.30
CA PHE A 241 13.25 -48.17 17.40
C PHE A 241 13.60 -48.64 18.80
N HIS A 242 13.33 -47.81 19.80
CA HIS A 242 13.61 -48.15 21.19
C HIS A 242 12.79 -49.37 21.65
N TRP A 243 11.48 -49.38 21.41
CA TRP A 243 10.58 -50.44 21.89
C TRP A 243 10.74 -51.79 21.17
N PHE A 244 10.99 -51.82 19.85
CA PHE A 244 11.01 -53.09 19.12
C PHE A 244 12.38 -53.81 19.14
N ARG A 245 13.46 -53.14 19.54
CA ARG A 245 14.82 -53.72 19.47
C ARG A 245 15.69 -53.49 20.70
N GLY A 246 15.22 -52.78 21.72
CA GLY A 246 16.00 -52.51 22.93
C GLY A 246 17.28 -51.70 22.68
N ARG A 247 17.35 -50.96 21.55
CA ARG A 247 18.52 -50.15 21.19
C ARG A 247 18.44 -48.74 21.79
N SER A 248 19.60 -48.12 21.98
CA SER A 248 19.75 -46.74 22.43
C SER A 248 19.10 -45.76 21.46
N LEU A 249 18.42 -44.73 22.01
CA LEU A 249 17.85 -43.61 21.26
C LEU A 249 18.92 -42.85 20.45
N ILE A 250 20.15 -42.83 20.94
CA ILE A 250 21.29 -42.12 20.34
C ILE A 250 21.67 -42.76 19.00
N THR A 251 21.68 -44.09 18.93
CA THR A 251 21.97 -44.82 17.69
C THR A 251 20.91 -44.56 16.62
N ALA A 252 19.63 -44.44 17.01
CA ALA A 252 18.57 -44.06 16.09
C ALA A 252 18.78 -42.63 15.56
N PHE A 253 19.18 -41.70 16.42
CA PHE A 253 19.47 -40.32 16.05
C PHE A 253 20.62 -40.21 15.02
N PHE A 254 21.75 -40.90 15.22
CA PHE A 254 22.86 -40.88 14.24
C PHE A 254 22.47 -41.46 12.88
N ILE A 255 21.64 -42.50 12.86
CA ILE A 255 21.08 -43.06 11.63
C ILE A 255 20.15 -42.03 10.95
N PHE A 256 19.44 -41.20 11.72
CA PHE A 256 18.65 -40.07 11.22
C PHE A 256 19.51 -38.94 10.66
N ALA A 257 20.58 -38.55 11.36
CA ALA A 257 21.50 -37.49 10.94
C ALA A 257 22.26 -37.85 9.65
N GLY A 258 22.53 -39.14 9.41
CA GLY A 258 23.25 -39.59 8.22
C GLY A 258 24.70 -39.93 8.45
N GLU A 259 25.13 -39.79 9.69
CA GLU A 259 26.40 -40.24 10.21
C GLU A 259 26.34 -41.74 10.45
N ARG A 260 26.27 -42.48 9.33
CA ARG A 260 26.16 -43.94 9.32
C ARG A 260 27.35 -44.58 10.02
N ASP A 261 28.53 -43.99 9.87
CA ASP A 261 29.77 -44.48 10.44
C ASP A 261 29.81 -44.26 11.96
N GLU A 262 29.28 -43.12 12.45
CA GLU A 262 29.18 -42.85 13.89
C GLU A 262 28.09 -43.68 14.56
N ALA A 263 26.97 -43.92 13.86
CA ALA A 263 25.95 -44.86 14.33
C ALA A 263 26.52 -46.28 14.51
N MET A 264 27.32 -46.74 13.55
CA MET A 264 27.97 -48.04 13.59
C MET A 264 29.05 -48.10 14.67
N ALA A 265 29.84 -47.03 14.84
CA ALA A 265 30.84 -46.92 15.90
C ALA A 265 30.22 -46.92 17.30
N HIS A 266 29.13 -46.17 17.50
CA HIS A 266 28.40 -46.15 18.77
C HIS A 266 27.74 -47.49 19.05
N GLU A 267 27.20 -48.16 18.02
CA GLU A 267 26.59 -49.49 18.20
C GLU A 267 27.64 -50.57 18.50
N ALA A 268 28.80 -50.52 17.84
CA ALA A 268 29.94 -51.41 18.12
C ALA A 268 30.49 -51.25 19.55
N ASN A 269 30.50 -50.02 20.08
CA ASN A 269 30.90 -49.74 21.46
C ASN A 269 29.85 -50.21 22.50
N VAL A 270 28.57 -50.27 22.15
CA VAL A 270 27.49 -50.62 23.10
C VAL A 270 27.13 -52.11 23.03
N ASN A 271 27.22 -52.74 21.86
CA ASN A 271 26.86 -54.13 21.64
C ASN A 271 27.99 -54.87 20.92
N HIS A 272 28.79 -55.62 21.68
CA HIS A 272 30.00 -56.34 21.21
C HIS A 272 29.75 -57.47 20.17
N HIS A 273 28.53 -57.64 19.62
CA HIS A 273 28.18 -58.88 18.94
C HIS A 273 27.36 -58.87 17.65
N ASN A 274 27.00 -57.75 17.00
CA ASN A 274 26.20 -57.83 15.76
C ASN A 274 26.40 -56.64 14.79
N ASN A 275 27.51 -56.61 14.05
CA ASN A 275 27.73 -55.64 12.96
C ASN A 275 26.87 -55.93 11.70
N ASP A 276 26.59 -57.21 11.42
CA ASP A 276 25.85 -57.61 10.20
C ASP A 276 24.38 -57.15 10.23
N ASP A 277 23.77 -57.08 11.41
CA ASP A 277 22.40 -56.61 11.60
C ASP A 277 22.26 -55.09 11.40
N ALA A 278 23.31 -54.32 11.69
CA ALA A 278 23.34 -52.86 11.49
C ALA A 278 23.48 -52.52 9.99
N MET A 279 24.28 -53.29 9.25
CA MET A 279 24.49 -53.09 7.81
C MET A 279 23.25 -53.47 6.99
N ALA A 280 22.62 -54.61 7.32
CA ALA A 280 21.34 -55.02 6.75
C ALA A 280 20.20 -54.05 7.11
N PHE A 281 20.33 -53.33 8.22
CA PHE A 281 19.34 -52.36 8.68
C PHE A 281 19.43 -51.04 7.91
N ALA A 282 20.64 -50.48 7.74
CA ALA A 282 20.82 -49.23 7.01
C ALA A 282 20.50 -49.36 5.51
N THR A 283 20.66 -50.55 4.93
CA THR A 283 20.16 -50.86 3.57
C THR A 283 18.62 -50.98 3.52
N LYS A 284 17.97 -51.53 4.56
CA LYS A 284 16.51 -51.71 4.62
C LYS A 284 15.71 -50.42 4.79
N TYR A 285 16.24 -49.48 5.57
CA TYR A 285 15.57 -48.19 5.84
C TYR A 285 16.15 -47.03 5.02
N GLY A 286 17.21 -47.27 4.24
CA GLY A 286 17.90 -46.27 3.45
C GLY A 286 16.94 -45.43 2.60
N LEU A 287 16.02 -46.06 1.86
CA LEU A 287 15.08 -45.35 0.99
C LEU A 287 14.13 -44.41 1.78
N ALA A 288 13.55 -44.87 2.89
CA ALA A 288 12.65 -44.05 3.71
C ALA A 288 13.41 -42.86 4.35
N MET A 289 14.64 -43.10 4.79
CA MET A 289 15.49 -42.06 5.41
C MET A 289 15.96 -41.04 4.38
N THR A 290 16.31 -41.47 3.16
CA THR A 290 16.64 -40.56 2.06
C THR A 290 15.45 -39.68 1.70
N LEU A 291 14.24 -40.25 1.57
CA LEU A 291 13.02 -39.48 1.28
C LEU A 291 12.71 -38.47 2.39
N PHE A 292 12.86 -38.87 3.66
CA PHE A 292 12.68 -37.98 4.80
C PHE A 292 13.69 -36.81 4.79
N ARG A 293 14.96 -37.08 4.50
CA ARG A 293 16.00 -36.04 4.37
C ARG A 293 15.74 -35.11 3.19
N MET A 294 15.34 -35.66 2.04
CA MET A 294 14.98 -34.83 0.88
C MET A 294 13.82 -33.89 1.21
N ALA A 295 12.81 -34.36 1.95
CA ALA A 295 11.71 -33.53 2.41
C ALA A 295 12.19 -32.41 3.37
N LEU A 296 13.11 -32.72 4.29
CA LEU A 296 13.68 -31.75 5.23
C LEU A 296 14.55 -30.70 4.51
N LEU A 297 15.41 -31.14 3.59
CA LEU A 297 16.25 -30.25 2.78
C LEU A 297 15.39 -29.34 1.88
N ALA A 298 14.33 -29.88 1.29
CA ALA A 298 13.37 -29.09 0.52
C ALA A 298 12.68 -28.03 1.40
N LEU A 299 12.29 -28.38 2.64
CA LEU A 299 11.72 -27.41 3.57
C LEU A 299 12.70 -26.29 3.94
N ILE A 300 13.96 -26.64 4.23
CA ILE A 300 15.01 -25.65 4.55
C ILE A 300 15.28 -24.75 3.35
N ALA A 301 15.36 -25.31 2.14
CA ALA A 301 15.57 -24.54 0.91
C ALA A 301 14.41 -23.59 0.63
N ILE A 302 13.16 -24.05 0.80
CA ILE A 302 11.96 -23.20 0.68
C ILE A 302 12.03 -22.08 1.73
N PHE A 303 12.31 -22.41 2.99
CA PHE A 303 12.44 -21.40 4.04
C PHE A 303 13.49 -20.35 3.69
N ALA A 304 14.70 -20.76 3.33
CA ALA A 304 15.80 -19.85 3.00
C ALA A 304 15.45 -18.94 1.80
N LEU A 305 14.98 -19.52 0.69
CA LEU A 305 14.63 -18.75 -0.51
C LEU A 305 13.53 -17.71 -0.25
N PHE A 306 12.44 -18.12 0.39
CA PHE A 306 11.34 -17.20 0.66
C PHE A 306 11.69 -16.20 1.77
N TYR A 307 12.50 -16.58 2.76
CA TYR A 307 12.92 -15.68 3.81
C TYR A 307 13.87 -14.61 3.27
N GLU A 308 14.86 -14.97 2.45
CA GLU A 308 15.75 -14.00 1.82
C GLU A 308 14.98 -13.02 0.94
N VAL A 309 14.08 -13.51 0.09
CA VAL A 309 13.24 -12.66 -0.75
C VAL A 309 12.35 -11.76 0.12
N ALA A 310 11.73 -12.30 1.18
CA ALA A 310 10.89 -11.52 2.08
C ALA A 310 11.69 -10.44 2.82
N VAL A 311 12.87 -10.76 3.34
CA VAL A 311 13.75 -9.82 4.05
C VAL A 311 14.27 -8.74 3.12
N VAL A 312 14.76 -9.11 1.94
CA VAL A 312 15.21 -8.15 0.91
C VAL A 312 14.07 -7.23 0.54
N ASN A 313 12.90 -7.78 0.22
CA ASN A 313 11.73 -6.99 -0.11
C ASN A 313 11.32 -6.09 1.06
N PHE A 314 11.29 -6.61 2.28
CA PHE A 314 10.95 -5.84 3.48
C PHE A 314 11.95 -4.70 3.77
N LEU A 315 13.26 -4.94 3.60
CA LEU A 315 14.30 -3.93 3.80
C LEU A 315 14.26 -2.83 2.72
N PHE A 316 14.04 -3.20 1.47
CA PHE A 316 13.87 -2.22 0.38
C PHE A 316 12.52 -1.49 0.47
N GLN A 317 11.49 -2.11 1.03
CA GLN A 317 10.12 -1.56 1.15
C GLN A 317 9.83 -0.87 2.51
N GLN A 318 10.78 -0.81 3.45
CA GLN A 318 10.65 -0.08 4.72
C GLN A 318 10.44 1.45 4.55
N GLN A 319 10.33 1.92 3.31
CA GLN A 319 9.90 3.27 2.98
C GLN A 319 8.42 3.54 3.29
N ASN A 320 7.59 2.53 3.56
CA ASN A 320 6.22 2.74 4.04
C ASN A 320 6.20 3.13 5.51
N GLN A 321 6.23 4.43 5.74
CA GLN A 321 6.29 4.98 7.08
C GLN A 321 4.88 5.04 7.64
N SER A 322 4.72 4.51 8.85
CA SER A 322 3.44 4.56 9.55
C SER A 322 3.63 5.28 10.86
N LEU A 323 2.62 6.04 11.27
CA LEU A 323 2.61 6.63 12.60
C LEU A 323 2.46 5.52 13.64
N SER A 324 3.41 5.47 14.58
CA SER A 324 3.46 4.44 15.64
C SER A 324 2.20 4.44 16.51
N LYS A 325 1.61 5.62 16.74
CA LYS A 325 0.41 5.85 17.55
C LYS A 325 -0.76 6.34 16.68
N PRO A 326 -2.01 5.97 17.02
CA PRO A 326 -3.20 6.55 16.40
C PRO A 326 -3.28 8.05 16.70
N VAL A 327 -3.70 8.84 15.71
CA VAL A 327 -3.67 10.32 15.77
C VAL A 327 -4.48 10.85 16.95
N LYS A 328 -5.63 10.22 17.23
CA LYS A 328 -6.51 10.56 18.36
C LYS A 328 -5.81 10.49 19.72
N ARG A 329 -4.78 9.66 19.86
CA ARG A 329 -4.06 9.41 21.12
C ARG A 329 -2.65 10.02 21.16
N LEU A 330 -2.29 10.90 20.22
CA LEU A 330 -0.97 11.54 20.21
C LEU A 330 -0.81 12.52 21.38
N PRO A 331 0.19 12.39 22.27
CA PRO A 331 0.38 13.34 23.37
C PRO A 331 0.59 14.77 22.84
N LEU A 332 0.29 15.78 23.68
CA LEU A 332 0.41 17.20 23.28
C LEU A 332 1.82 17.58 22.81
N ALA A 333 2.85 16.93 23.36
CA ALA A 333 4.23 17.11 22.92
C ALA A 333 4.42 16.67 21.46
N ASP A 334 3.84 15.53 21.07
CA ASP A 334 3.96 14.97 19.72
C ASP A 334 3.21 15.85 18.69
N LEU A 335 2.11 16.50 19.10
CA LEU A 335 1.32 17.38 18.23
C LEU A 335 2.06 18.64 17.76
N LYS A 336 3.08 19.11 18.52
CA LYS A 336 3.87 20.31 18.16
C LYS A 336 4.71 20.11 16.91
N HIS A 337 4.91 18.86 16.51
CA HIS A 337 5.65 18.48 15.32
C HIS A 337 4.80 18.51 14.04
N PHE A 338 3.50 18.78 14.15
CA PHE A 338 2.60 18.89 13.01
C PHE A 338 2.44 20.35 12.56
N SER A 339 2.41 20.56 11.25
CA SER A 339 1.93 21.80 10.62
C SER A 339 0.62 21.57 9.88
N VAL A 340 -0.30 22.52 9.99
CA VAL A 340 -1.59 22.51 9.29
C VAL A 340 -1.84 23.87 8.66
N LEU A 341 -2.48 23.90 7.50
CA LEU A 341 -2.81 25.14 6.80
C LEU A 341 -3.77 26.01 7.63
N ARG A 342 -3.35 27.23 7.97
CA ARG A 342 -4.10 28.19 8.80
C ARG A 342 -5.44 28.57 8.17
N GLY A 343 -6.51 28.59 8.96
CA GLY A 343 -7.81 29.13 8.54
C GLY A 343 -8.48 28.32 7.42
N SER A 344 -8.04 27.08 7.22
CA SER A 344 -8.59 26.15 6.25
C SER A 344 -9.64 25.25 6.89
N ALA A 345 -10.44 24.56 6.08
CA ALA A 345 -11.30 23.50 6.61
C ALA A 345 -10.49 22.30 7.12
N LEU A 346 -9.27 22.12 6.62
CA LEU A 346 -8.34 21.09 7.08
C LEU A 346 -7.97 21.29 8.55
N GLU A 347 -7.77 22.54 8.99
CA GLU A 347 -7.54 22.87 10.39
C GLU A 347 -8.73 22.48 11.28
N ASN A 348 -9.96 22.69 10.82
CA ASN A 348 -11.17 22.29 11.55
C ASN A 348 -11.28 20.77 11.66
N VAL A 349 -11.03 20.05 10.56
CA VAL A 349 -11.05 18.58 10.53
C VAL A 349 -9.94 18.01 11.41
N TRP A 350 -8.72 18.57 11.34
CA TRP A 350 -7.60 18.17 12.18
C TRP A 350 -7.90 18.41 13.65
N ASN A 351 -8.39 19.60 14.01
CA ASN A 351 -8.81 19.91 15.37
C ASN A 351 -9.86 18.93 15.88
N ALA A 352 -10.91 18.66 15.09
CA ALA A 352 -11.95 17.68 15.44
C ALA A 352 -11.37 16.26 15.60
N THR A 353 -10.41 15.87 14.76
CA THR A 353 -9.78 14.54 14.79
C THR A 353 -8.91 14.34 16.03
N VAL A 354 -8.13 15.35 16.40
CA VAL A 354 -7.23 15.28 17.56
C VAL A 354 -7.99 15.49 18.88
N LEU A 355 -9.04 16.32 18.88
CA LEU A 355 -9.95 16.50 20.01
C LEU A 355 -10.91 15.32 20.20
N ALA A 356 -11.16 14.51 19.17
CA ALA A 356 -11.98 13.30 19.29
C ALA A 356 -11.33 12.30 20.27
N GLY A 357 -11.72 12.40 21.54
CA GLY A 357 -11.15 11.64 22.65
C GLY A 357 -10.55 12.48 23.78
N ARG A 358 -10.58 13.81 23.68
CA ARG A 358 -10.09 14.75 24.71
C ARG A 358 -11.22 15.64 25.23
N LYS A 359 -11.04 16.18 26.44
CA LYS A 359 -11.92 17.19 27.03
C LYS A 359 -11.29 18.60 26.99
N ASP A 360 -10.20 18.77 26.26
CA ASP A 360 -9.43 20.00 26.25
C ASP A 360 -10.07 21.04 25.33
N ASN A 361 -10.14 22.30 25.77
CA ASN A 361 -10.53 23.44 24.94
C ASN A 361 -9.31 24.32 24.70
N TRP A 362 -8.66 24.18 23.53
CA TRP A 362 -7.40 24.86 23.22
C TRP A 362 -7.55 26.32 22.78
N GLY A 363 -8.77 26.81 22.55
CA GLY A 363 -9.01 28.21 22.16
C GLY A 363 -8.12 28.62 20.98
N ASN A 364 -7.28 29.64 21.19
CA ASN A 364 -6.30 30.12 20.19
C ASN A 364 -4.90 29.52 20.33
N ASP A 365 -4.59 28.82 21.43
CA ASP A 365 -3.27 28.26 21.72
C ASP A 365 -3.24 26.78 21.31
N LEU A 366 -3.09 26.57 20.01
CA LEU A 366 -3.17 25.25 19.40
C LEU A 366 -1.85 24.49 19.56
N PRO A 367 -1.88 23.18 19.85
CA PRO A 367 -0.67 22.39 20.07
C PRO A 367 0.08 22.00 18.78
N TRP A 368 -0.27 22.56 17.61
CA TRP A 368 0.40 22.37 16.32
C TRP A 368 0.74 23.71 15.68
N GLN A 369 1.65 23.70 14.71
CA GLN A 369 2.03 24.91 13.98
C GLN A 369 1.06 25.21 12.84
N ARG A 370 0.87 26.49 12.54
CA ARG A 370 -0.01 26.96 11.47
C ARG A 370 0.79 27.59 10.35
N CYS A 371 0.87 26.92 9.22
CA CYS A 371 1.51 27.45 8.01
C CYS A 371 0.50 28.32 7.23
N PRO A 372 0.94 29.41 6.58
CA PRO A 372 0.04 30.30 5.86
C PRO A 372 -0.33 29.78 4.46
N THR A 373 0.56 29.01 3.81
CA THR A 373 0.31 28.40 2.49
C THR A 373 0.70 26.92 2.48
N ALA A 374 0.03 26.11 1.64
CA ALA A 374 0.35 24.69 1.51
C ALA A 374 1.81 24.45 1.08
N THR A 375 2.33 25.32 0.21
CA THR A 375 3.74 25.33 -0.21
C THR A 375 4.69 25.54 0.96
N GLU A 376 4.38 26.45 1.88
CA GLU A 376 5.21 26.68 3.07
C GLU A 376 5.11 25.56 4.08
N CYS A 377 3.96 24.87 4.20
CA CYS A 377 3.84 23.69 5.06
C CYS A 377 4.83 22.59 4.62
N VAL A 378 4.97 22.40 3.30
CA VAL A 378 5.94 21.47 2.72
C VAL A 378 7.37 21.92 3.01
N ASP A 379 7.67 23.21 2.79
CA ASP A 379 9.01 23.75 3.02
C ASP A 379 9.41 23.61 4.50
N TRP A 380 8.51 23.92 5.45
CA TRP A 380 8.76 23.73 6.89
C TRP A 380 9.00 22.27 7.26
N THR A 381 8.32 21.34 6.58
CA THR A 381 8.49 19.90 6.80
C THR A 381 9.80 19.42 6.20
N LYS A 382 10.19 19.91 5.02
CA LYS A 382 11.46 19.62 4.38
C LYS A 382 12.65 20.15 5.19
N GLU A 383 12.56 21.38 5.68
CA GLU A 383 13.59 22.03 6.52
C GLU A 383 13.66 21.48 7.95
N GLY A 384 12.74 20.61 8.35
CA GLY A 384 12.69 20.01 9.69
C GLY A 384 12.19 20.95 10.79
N LYS A 385 11.63 22.12 10.42
CA LYS A 385 10.94 23.02 11.37
C LYS A 385 9.69 22.34 11.96
N THR A 386 9.01 21.54 11.14
CA THR A 386 7.99 20.57 11.55
C THR A 386 8.37 19.20 11.03
N THR A 387 7.94 18.14 11.72
CA THR A 387 8.23 16.76 11.30
C THR A 387 7.18 16.26 10.30
N TYR A 388 5.95 16.75 10.46
CA TYR A 388 4.80 16.33 9.68
C TYR A 388 4.01 17.54 9.20
N MET A 389 3.48 17.48 7.99
CA MET A 389 2.38 18.31 7.54
C MET A 389 1.12 17.48 7.37
N VAL A 390 -0.02 18.08 7.67
CA VAL A 390 -1.34 17.54 7.35
C VAL A 390 -1.82 18.28 6.10
N THR A 391 -2.29 17.55 5.09
CA THR A 391 -2.77 18.13 3.84
C THR A 391 -3.82 17.26 3.16
N PHE A 392 -4.44 17.76 2.10
CA PHE A 392 -5.28 16.96 1.21
C PHE A 392 -4.43 16.07 0.33
N GLU A 393 -4.91 14.87 0.02
CA GLU A 393 -4.14 13.88 -0.72
C GLU A 393 -3.64 14.39 -2.08
N ILE A 394 -4.53 15.01 -2.86
CA ILE A 394 -4.20 15.51 -4.20
C ILE A 394 -3.18 16.66 -4.10
N VAL A 395 -3.37 17.57 -3.16
CA VAL A 395 -2.45 18.69 -2.91
C VAL A 395 -1.09 18.18 -2.42
N GLY A 396 -1.08 17.23 -1.49
CA GLY A 396 0.13 16.63 -0.95
C GLY A 396 0.94 15.87 -2.00
N LYS A 397 0.30 15.00 -2.78
CA LYS A 397 0.95 14.27 -3.88
C LYS A 397 1.52 15.21 -4.93
N HIS A 398 0.76 16.21 -5.35
CA HIS A 398 1.23 17.21 -6.30
C HIS A 398 2.45 17.99 -5.78
N LEU A 399 2.40 18.47 -4.54
CA LEU A 399 3.52 19.22 -3.96
C LEU A 399 4.75 18.32 -3.73
N LEU A 400 4.56 17.04 -3.40
CA LEU A 400 5.65 16.08 -3.32
C LEU A 400 6.33 15.91 -4.67
N ALA A 401 5.57 15.71 -5.76
CA ALA A 401 6.13 15.60 -7.11
C ALA A 401 6.89 16.85 -7.54
N GLN A 402 6.38 18.04 -7.25
CA GLN A 402 6.99 19.29 -7.69
C GLN A 402 8.19 19.75 -6.86
N LYS A 403 8.17 19.54 -5.53
CA LYS A 403 9.17 20.13 -4.62
C LYS A 403 10.17 19.15 -4.03
N THR A 404 9.92 17.85 -4.14
CA THR A 404 10.75 16.84 -3.48
C THR A 404 11.05 15.68 -4.42
N GLU A 405 12.28 15.18 -4.43
CA GLU A 405 12.69 14.04 -5.27
C GLU A 405 12.17 12.69 -4.73
N CYS A 406 11.00 12.65 -4.07
CA CYS A 406 10.44 11.50 -3.34
C CYS A 406 11.34 10.88 -2.24
N SER A 407 12.57 11.37 -2.09
CA SER A 407 13.62 10.84 -1.21
C SER A 407 13.53 11.44 0.19
N GLU A 408 13.17 12.72 0.28
CA GLU A 408 13.14 13.50 1.52
C GLU A 408 11.82 13.36 2.28
N LEU A 409 10.69 13.47 1.56
CA LEU A 409 9.36 13.46 2.14
C LEU A 409 8.53 12.30 1.59
N THR A 410 7.66 11.74 2.43
CA THR A 410 6.76 10.64 2.06
C THR A 410 5.41 10.74 2.76
N VAL A 411 4.41 10.06 2.22
CA VAL A 411 3.07 9.97 2.81
C VAL A 411 3.09 8.92 3.93
N PHE A 412 2.72 9.34 5.14
CA PHE A 412 2.64 8.46 6.30
C PHE A 412 1.28 7.77 6.38
N LYS A 413 1.29 6.45 6.46
CA LYS A 413 0.07 5.66 6.70
C LYS A 413 -0.36 5.79 8.15
N THR A 414 -1.60 6.20 8.37
CA THR A 414 -2.22 6.25 9.69
C THR A 414 -3.06 5.00 9.95
N LYS A 415 -3.13 4.56 11.21
CA LYS A 415 -4.06 3.47 11.60
C LYS A 415 -5.52 3.92 11.53
N ASP A 416 -5.78 5.21 11.75
CA ASP A 416 -7.09 5.82 11.64
C ASP A 416 -7.22 6.50 10.27
N VAL A 417 -8.36 6.31 9.60
CA VAL A 417 -8.76 7.22 8.52
C VAL A 417 -9.00 8.60 9.13
N LEU A 418 -8.25 9.60 8.67
CA LEU A 418 -8.37 10.97 9.21
C LEU A 418 -9.70 11.58 8.78
N TYR A 419 -9.91 11.69 7.47
CA TYR A 419 -11.16 12.15 6.89
C TYR A 419 -11.18 11.84 5.39
N HIS A 420 -12.31 11.37 4.88
CA HIS A 420 -12.59 11.29 3.44
C HIS A 420 -13.66 12.31 3.09
N PHE A 421 -13.52 12.92 1.94
CA PHE A 421 -14.44 13.95 1.49
C PHE A 421 -14.53 14.03 -0.01
N ASN A 422 -15.64 14.60 -0.44
CA ASN A 422 -15.91 14.90 -1.82
C ASN A 422 -15.53 16.36 -2.07
N GLY A 423 -14.61 16.59 -3.01
CA GLY A 423 -14.21 17.92 -3.44
C GLY A 423 -15.16 18.44 -4.53
N GLY A 424 -15.55 19.71 -4.44
CA GLY A 424 -16.44 20.35 -5.41
C GLY A 424 -16.61 21.84 -5.11
N TRP A 425 -17.60 22.46 -5.75
CA TRP A 425 -17.94 23.87 -5.58
C TRP A 425 -18.91 24.07 -4.43
N LEU A 426 -18.88 25.25 -3.83
CA LEU A 426 -19.81 25.62 -2.76
C LEU A 426 -20.61 26.85 -3.16
N TYR A 427 -21.86 26.62 -3.56
CA TYR A 427 -22.79 27.66 -3.98
C TYR A 427 -23.41 28.36 -2.78
N ASN A 428 -23.48 29.68 -2.80
CA ASN A 428 -24.30 30.38 -1.82
C ASN A 428 -25.80 30.20 -2.14
N LYS A 429 -26.65 30.55 -1.17
CA LYS A 429 -28.12 30.42 -1.30
C LYS A 429 -28.77 31.24 -2.42
N ALA A 430 -28.07 32.23 -3.00
CA ALA A 430 -28.63 33.07 -4.05
C ALA A 430 -28.59 32.40 -5.44
N VAL A 431 -27.74 31.37 -5.63
CA VAL A 431 -27.69 30.60 -6.87
C VAL A 431 -28.93 29.70 -6.98
N SER A 432 -29.69 29.85 -8.07
CA SER A 432 -30.92 29.10 -8.28
C SER A 432 -30.68 27.59 -8.30
N GLU A 433 -31.66 26.83 -7.80
CA GLU A 433 -31.60 25.36 -7.78
C GLU A 433 -31.47 24.78 -9.19
N GLU A 434 -32.19 25.33 -10.17
CA GLU A 434 -32.09 24.92 -11.57
C GLU A 434 -30.65 25.03 -12.11
N ARG A 435 -29.97 26.15 -11.82
CA ARG A 435 -28.57 26.33 -12.24
C ARG A 435 -27.63 25.36 -11.55
N ARG A 436 -27.82 25.14 -10.24
CA ARG A 436 -27.03 24.15 -9.48
C ARG A 436 -27.20 22.74 -10.05
N MET A 437 -28.44 22.31 -10.28
CA MET A 437 -28.75 21.00 -10.86
C MET A 437 -28.17 20.82 -12.26
N GLN A 438 -28.13 21.88 -13.07
CA GLN A 438 -27.51 21.81 -14.39
C GLN A 438 -26.01 21.50 -14.29
N VAL A 439 -25.28 22.25 -13.46
CA VAL A 439 -23.84 22.04 -13.27
C VAL A 439 -23.57 20.68 -12.62
N ASP A 440 -24.39 20.27 -11.65
CA ASP A 440 -24.27 18.96 -11.01
C ASP A 440 -24.40 17.80 -11.99
N ARG A 441 -25.36 17.87 -12.93
CA ARG A 441 -25.53 16.83 -13.96
C ARG A 441 -24.30 16.70 -14.84
N GLU A 442 -23.65 17.81 -15.18
CA GLU A 442 -22.45 17.82 -16.00
C GLU A 442 -21.24 17.31 -15.24
N LEU A 443 -21.05 17.74 -13.98
CA LEU A 443 -19.99 17.19 -13.10
C LEU A 443 -20.14 15.68 -12.91
N VAL A 444 -21.38 15.21 -12.70
CA VAL A 444 -21.67 13.76 -12.64
C VAL A 444 -21.36 13.09 -13.98
N GLY A 445 -21.71 13.72 -15.11
CA GLY A 445 -21.35 13.24 -16.45
C GLY A 445 -19.84 13.06 -16.63
N LEU A 446 -19.06 14.08 -16.29
CA LEU A 446 -17.57 14.02 -16.34
C LEU A 446 -17.01 12.88 -15.48
N ARG A 447 -17.63 12.61 -14.33
CA ARG A 447 -17.22 11.52 -13.43
C ARG A 447 -17.59 10.15 -13.98
N ILE A 448 -18.80 9.99 -14.54
CA ILE A 448 -19.25 8.75 -15.18
C ILE A 448 -18.37 8.41 -16.39
N ASP A 449 -18.03 9.42 -17.19
CA ASP A 449 -17.19 9.27 -18.38
C ASP A 449 -15.69 9.09 -18.04
N GLY A 450 -15.34 9.17 -16.76
CA GLY A 450 -13.96 9.08 -16.25
C GLY A 450 -13.08 10.27 -16.63
N GLN A 451 -13.66 11.35 -17.18
CA GLN A 451 -12.92 12.56 -17.55
C GLN A 451 -12.41 13.31 -16.32
N SER A 452 -13.19 13.37 -15.23
CA SER A 452 -12.74 14.04 -14.00
C SER A 452 -11.52 13.36 -13.40
N ARG A 453 -11.51 12.02 -13.42
CA ARG A 453 -10.36 11.23 -12.97
C ARG A 453 -9.15 11.44 -13.88
N LYS A 454 -9.32 11.33 -15.20
CA LYS A 454 -8.23 11.59 -16.16
C LYS A 454 -7.64 12.99 -16.00
N LEU A 455 -8.49 13.99 -15.75
CA LEU A 455 -8.07 15.35 -15.49
C LEU A 455 -7.27 15.45 -14.19
N VAL A 456 -7.74 14.87 -13.09
CA VAL A 456 -6.98 14.87 -11.82
C VAL A 456 -5.65 14.11 -12.00
N ASP A 457 -5.69 12.94 -12.61
CA ASP A 457 -4.52 12.09 -12.85
C ASP A 457 -3.49 12.82 -13.72
N SER A 458 -3.88 13.60 -14.74
CA SER A 458 -2.92 14.35 -15.57
C SER A 458 -2.11 15.41 -14.81
N TYR A 459 -2.61 15.92 -13.68
CA TYR A 459 -1.86 16.83 -12.78
C TYR A 459 -1.07 16.08 -11.70
N LEU A 460 -1.27 14.77 -11.59
CA LEU A 460 -0.60 13.87 -10.67
C LEU A 460 0.32 12.87 -11.39
N ASP A 461 0.33 12.81 -12.72
CA ASP A 461 1.10 11.83 -13.52
C ASP A 461 2.62 11.96 -13.30
N GLU A 462 3.11 13.11 -12.84
CA GLU A 462 4.50 13.32 -12.43
C GLU A 462 4.82 12.75 -11.03
N TYR A 463 3.79 12.42 -10.23
CA TYR A 463 3.97 11.74 -8.96
C TYR A 463 4.32 10.26 -9.19
N THR A 464 5.60 10.02 -9.41
CA THR A 464 6.20 8.70 -9.58
C THR A 464 6.69 8.09 -8.27
N CYS A 465 6.38 8.72 -7.12
CA CYS A 465 6.69 8.13 -5.82
C CYS A 465 5.77 6.90 -5.62
N GLU A 466 6.16 5.75 -6.18
CA GLU A 466 5.44 4.50 -6.07
C GLU A 466 5.18 4.19 -4.61
N GLU A 467 3.90 4.00 -4.25
CA GLU A 467 3.55 3.30 -3.03
C GLU A 467 4.05 1.86 -3.20
N ASN A 468 5.27 1.60 -2.75
CA ASN A 468 5.82 0.26 -2.72
C ASN A 468 4.91 -0.61 -1.84
N ILE A 469 3.99 -1.36 -2.46
CA ILE A 469 3.08 -2.25 -1.75
C ILE A 469 3.96 -3.25 -1.01
N VAL A 470 3.89 -3.27 0.33
CA VAL A 470 4.62 -4.25 1.12
C VAL A 470 4.10 -5.62 0.72
N LEU A 471 4.88 -6.36 -0.05
CA LEU A 471 4.50 -7.71 -0.46
C LEU A 471 4.88 -8.63 0.69
N THR A 472 4.05 -8.66 1.73
CA THR A 472 4.16 -9.68 2.76
C THR A 472 3.88 -11.03 2.12
N ILE A 473 4.79 -11.98 2.27
CA ILE A 473 4.60 -13.32 1.71
C ILE A 473 3.49 -14.02 2.50
N GLY A 474 2.31 -14.09 1.89
CA GLY A 474 1.13 -14.69 2.48
C GLY A 474 1.25 -16.21 2.62
N PRO A 475 0.41 -16.84 3.46
CA PRO A 475 0.46 -18.28 3.73
C PRO A 475 0.32 -19.14 2.47
N THR A 476 -0.49 -18.69 1.50
CA THR A 476 -0.74 -19.41 0.25
C THR A 476 0.52 -19.61 -0.59
N ILE A 477 1.42 -18.62 -0.60
CA ILE A 477 2.67 -18.66 -1.38
C ILE A 477 3.60 -19.74 -0.83
N ILE A 478 3.58 -20.00 0.48
CA ILE A 478 4.42 -21.00 1.15
C ILE A 478 3.76 -22.38 1.15
N LEU A 479 2.42 -22.42 1.28
CA LEU A 479 1.65 -23.65 1.32
C LEU A 479 1.81 -24.48 0.04
N ILE A 480 1.79 -23.84 -1.13
CA ILE A 480 1.88 -24.51 -2.43
C ILE A 480 3.22 -25.27 -2.59
N PRO A 481 4.40 -24.65 -2.41
CA PRO A 481 5.69 -25.35 -2.40
C PRO A 481 5.76 -26.48 -1.36
N CYS A 482 5.24 -26.28 -0.14
CA CYS A 482 5.21 -27.33 0.87
C CYS A 482 4.35 -28.53 0.46
N LEU A 483 3.20 -28.30 -0.18
CA LEU A 483 2.33 -29.35 -0.71
C LEU A 483 2.95 -30.15 -1.86
N ILE A 484 3.81 -29.53 -2.66
CA ILE A 484 4.43 -30.16 -3.84
C ILE A 484 5.75 -30.85 -3.48
N PHE A 485 6.61 -30.19 -2.72
CA PHE A 485 8.00 -30.63 -2.53
C PHE A 485 8.28 -31.27 -1.17
N VAL A 486 7.49 -30.99 -0.14
CA VAL A 486 7.75 -31.46 1.23
C VAL A 486 6.82 -32.60 1.61
N LEU A 487 5.51 -32.42 1.43
CA LEU A 487 4.50 -33.40 1.86
C LEU A 487 4.57 -34.73 1.08
N PRO A 488 4.75 -34.77 -0.25
CA PRO A 488 4.83 -36.03 -0.98
C PRO A 488 6.01 -36.93 -0.59
N PRO A 489 7.28 -36.45 -0.52
CA PRO A 489 8.38 -37.29 -0.07
C PRO A 489 8.23 -37.70 1.41
N LEU A 490 7.69 -36.83 2.25
CA LEU A 490 7.39 -37.16 3.64
C LEU A 490 6.33 -38.27 3.75
N ALA A 491 5.21 -38.16 3.01
CA ALA A 491 4.17 -39.19 2.98
C ALA A 491 4.69 -40.51 2.41
N CYS A 492 5.48 -40.47 1.34
CA CYS A 492 6.16 -41.65 0.78
C CYS A 492 7.10 -42.31 1.79
N SER A 493 7.85 -41.53 2.57
CA SER A 493 8.73 -42.07 3.62
C SER A 493 7.94 -42.87 4.67
N VAL A 494 6.81 -42.34 5.13
CA VAL A 494 5.91 -43.00 6.09
C VAL A 494 5.27 -44.24 5.46
N LEU A 495 4.83 -44.15 4.21
CA LEU A 495 4.19 -45.25 3.49
C LEU A 495 5.15 -46.42 3.28
N VAL A 496 6.41 -46.15 2.91
CA VAL A 496 7.47 -47.17 2.81
C VAL A 496 7.66 -47.88 4.15
N LEU A 497 7.71 -47.12 5.26
CA LEU A 497 7.83 -47.69 6.61
C LEU A 497 6.63 -48.58 6.98
N VAL A 498 5.41 -48.17 6.61
CA VAL A 498 4.17 -48.93 6.89
C VAL A 498 4.04 -50.19 6.02
N LEU A 499 4.32 -50.10 4.72
CA LEU A 499 4.27 -51.25 3.82
C LEU A 499 5.30 -52.31 4.21
N TRP A 500 6.50 -51.88 4.61
CA TRP A 500 7.51 -52.78 5.15
C TRP A 500 7.03 -53.53 6.39
N LYS A 501 6.36 -52.84 7.32
CA LYS A 501 5.74 -53.47 8.50
C LYS A 501 4.73 -54.55 8.10
N LYS A 502 3.91 -54.29 7.08
CA LYS A 502 2.89 -55.23 6.61
C LYS A 502 3.50 -56.46 5.95
N ARG A 503 4.56 -56.29 5.15
CA ARG A 503 5.33 -57.40 4.55
C ARG A 503 5.95 -58.30 5.61
N ARG A 504 6.58 -57.73 6.63
CA ARG A 504 7.19 -58.50 7.74
C ARG A 504 6.19 -59.37 8.49
N ARG A 505 4.98 -58.86 8.77
CA ARG A 505 3.92 -59.66 9.41
C ARG A 505 3.49 -60.86 8.57
N ARG A 506 3.51 -60.74 7.23
CA ARG A 506 3.19 -61.85 6.33
C ARG A 506 4.30 -62.91 6.30
N GLU A 507 5.56 -62.48 6.27
CA GLU A 507 6.71 -63.40 6.31
C GLU A 507 6.79 -64.12 7.66
N SER A 508 6.56 -63.44 8.79
CA SER A 508 6.54 -64.08 10.12
C SER A 508 5.30 -64.97 10.34
N GLY A 509 4.18 -64.71 9.65
CA GLY A 509 2.98 -65.56 9.71
C GLY A 509 3.04 -66.79 8.80
N ALA A 510 3.77 -66.73 7.68
CA ALA A 510 3.90 -67.83 6.74
C ALA A 510 4.84 -68.95 7.23
N VAL A 511 5.77 -68.65 8.14
CA VAL A 511 6.69 -69.64 8.72
C VAL A 511 6.02 -70.50 9.82
N GLY A 512 4.82 -70.15 10.27
CA GLY A 512 4.09 -70.88 11.33
C GLY A 512 3.24 -72.07 10.91
N HIS A 513 3.06 -72.37 9.61
CA HIS A 513 2.12 -73.41 9.15
C HIS A 513 2.65 -74.39 8.09
N GLY A 514 3.96 -74.50 7.91
CA GLY A 514 4.59 -75.49 7.04
C GLY A 514 5.40 -76.53 7.80
N VAL A 515 4.75 -77.37 8.61
CA VAL A 515 5.36 -78.64 9.06
C VAL A 515 4.94 -79.74 8.10
N LEU A 516 5.82 -80.10 7.17
CA LEU A 516 5.86 -81.44 6.57
C LEU A 516 7.32 -81.90 6.46
N PRO A 517 7.57 -83.21 6.63
CA PRO A 517 8.85 -83.70 7.11
C PRO A 517 9.87 -83.91 5.99
N SER A 518 11.12 -83.75 6.42
CA SER A 518 12.35 -84.29 5.85
C SER A 518 12.17 -85.56 5.01
N SER A 519 12.62 -85.53 3.75
CA SER A 519 13.29 -86.69 3.16
C SER A 519 14.58 -86.23 2.48
N ALA A 520 15.69 -86.72 3.02
CA ALA A 520 16.99 -86.68 2.38
C ALA A 520 16.95 -87.45 1.05
N HIS A 521 17.53 -86.88 -0.01
CA HIS A 521 18.18 -87.69 -1.02
C HIS A 521 19.33 -86.94 -1.67
N ASP A 522 20.48 -87.55 -1.52
CA ASP A 522 21.77 -87.28 -2.11
C ASP A 522 21.77 -87.65 -3.61
N SER A 523 22.43 -86.86 -4.48
CA SER A 523 23.25 -87.33 -5.62
C SER A 523 23.69 -86.22 -6.60
N ASN A 524 25.02 -86.05 -6.68
CA ASN A 524 25.85 -85.82 -7.86
C ASN A 524 25.18 -85.82 -9.26
N LYS A 525 25.47 -84.82 -10.11
CA LYS A 525 26.30 -84.98 -11.34
C LYS A 525 26.41 -83.70 -12.20
N ARG A 526 27.62 -83.53 -12.70
CA ARG A 526 28.17 -82.64 -13.74
C ARG A 526 27.50 -82.89 -15.11
N PHE A 527 27.27 -81.83 -15.91
CA PHE A 527 27.29 -81.90 -17.38
C PHE A 527 27.68 -80.54 -17.99
N GLU A 528 28.63 -80.61 -18.91
CA GLU A 528 29.11 -79.56 -19.82
C GLU A 528 28.16 -79.36 -21.02
N GLU A 529 28.54 -78.38 -21.85
CA GLU A 529 28.17 -78.10 -23.26
C GLU A 529 27.20 -76.94 -23.53
N ASP A 530 27.83 -75.81 -23.92
CA ASP A 530 27.77 -75.17 -25.23
C ASP A 530 26.42 -74.85 -25.88
N SER A 531 26.18 -73.55 -26.11
CA SER A 531 26.02 -73.00 -27.46
C SER A 531 25.94 -71.46 -27.47
N SER A 532 27.02 -70.86 -27.97
CA SER A 532 27.10 -69.81 -29.00
C SER A 532 25.97 -68.77 -29.21
N THR A 533 26.46 -67.54 -29.40
CA THR A 533 26.23 -66.55 -30.49
C THR A 533 25.45 -65.25 -30.20
N ASP A 534 26.26 -64.20 -30.08
CA ASP A 534 26.33 -63.00 -30.95
C ASP A 534 25.49 -61.73 -30.70
N ASN A 535 26.27 -60.69 -30.37
CA ASN A 535 26.42 -59.40 -31.06
C ASN A 535 25.35 -58.29 -30.88
N SER A 536 25.74 -57.25 -30.16
CA SER A 536 26.19 -55.94 -30.71
C SER A 536 26.23 -54.91 -29.54
N SER A 537 27.40 -54.51 -29.04
CA SER A 537 28.30 -53.45 -29.56
C SER A 537 27.68 -52.05 -29.64
N SER A 538 27.99 -51.19 -28.67
CA SER A 538 28.68 -49.90 -28.89
C SER A 538 28.86 -49.13 -27.56
N ASP A 539 30.04 -49.31 -26.96
CA ASP A 539 31.07 -48.29 -26.70
C ASP A 539 30.64 -46.88 -26.22
N LEU A 540 31.01 -46.51 -24.98
CA LEU A 540 32.24 -45.74 -24.61
C LEU A 540 32.17 -44.28 -25.09
N SER A 541 32.31 -43.28 -24.22
CA SER A 541 33.55 -43.03 -23.49
C SER A 541 33.41 -41.90 -22.46
N CYS A 542 34.15 -42.09 -21.35
CA CYS A 542 34.55 -41.07 -20.39
C CYS A 542 35.52 -40.06 -21.03
N VAL A 543 35.52 -38.78 -20.60
CA VAL A 543 36.75 -38.00 -20.34
C VAL A 543 36.45 -36.90 -19.30
N ALA A 544 37.39 -36.74 -18.37
CA ALA A 544 37.46 -35.77 -17.28
C ALA A 544 37.96 -34.38 -17.72
N ILE A 545 37.58 -33.34 -16.97
CA ILE A 545 38.28 -32.02 -16.87
C ILE A 545 37.99 -31.54 -15.43
N GLY A 546 38.90 -31.13 -14.56
CA GLY A 546 40.24 -30.57 -14.71
C GLY A 546 40.27 -29.29 -13.86
N SER A 547 40.95 -29.32 -12.71
CA SER A 547 41.14 -28.15 -11.84
C SER A 547 42.07 -27.12 -12.48
N LEU A 548 41.83 -25.82 -12.27
CA LEU A 548 42.89 -24.82 -12.33
C LEU A 548 42.61 -23.63 -11.40
N ASN A 549 43.60 -23.39 -10.56
CA ASN A 549 43.79 -22.32 -9.60
C ASN A 549 44.24 -21.04 -10.33
N LYS A 550 43.84 -19.84 -9.88
CA LYS A 550 44.70 -18.63 -9.88
C LYS A 550 44.10 -17.47 -9.07
N ARG A 551 44.84 -17.05 -8.04
CA ARG A 551 44.82 -15.72 -7.41
C ARG A 551 45.46 -14.69 -8.35
N PHE A 552 45.09 -13.42 -8.25
CA PHE A 552 46.03 -12.31 -7.99
C PHE A 552 45.31 -11.05 -7.49
N TYR A 553 46.02 -10.31 -6.64
CA TYR A 553 45.71 -9.06 -5.94
C TYR A 553 45.65 -7.82 -6.85
N GLY A 554 45.04 -6.72 -6.36
CA GLY A 554 45.25 -5.36 -6.85
C GLY A 554 44.37 -4.33 -6.14
N ASP A 555 44.97 -3.65 -5.16
CA ASP A 555 44.48 -2.46 -4.44
C ASP A 555 44.73 -1.21 -5.31
N ASP A 556 43.91 -0.17 -5.20
CA ASP A 556 44.32 1.24 -5.36
C ASP A 556 43.15 2.22 -5.14
N THR A 557 43.32 3.09 -4.15
CA THR A 557 42.62 4.35 -3.87
C THR A 557 43.33 5.52 -4.53
N ILE A 558 42.66 6.41 -5.29
CA ILE A 558 43.06 7.83 -5.48
C ILE A 558 41.81 8.72 -5.74
N ASP A 559 41.82 9.89 -5.09
CA ASP A 559 40.95 11.07 -5.20
C ASP A 559 40.88 11.77 -6.59
N SER A 560 39.89 12.67 -6.70
CA SER A 560 39.95 14.01 -7.31
C SER A 560 38.98 14.33 -8.48
N SER A 561 38.07 15.25 -8.17
CA SER A 561 37.66 16.47 -8.90
C SER A 561 37.34 16.48 -10.40
N SER A 562 36.12 16.99 -10.67
CA SER A 562 35.74 17.97 -11.71
C SER A 562 36.02 17.68 -13.18
N ALA A 563 34.97 17.62 -13.99
CA ALA A 563 34.71 18.58 -15.08
C ALA A 563 33.40 18.24 -15.81
N ASP A 564 32.69 19.30 -16.16
CA ASP A 564 31.62 19.36 -17.16
C ASP A 564 31.94 18.60 -18.45
N LEU A 565 30.91 18.02 -19.07
CA LEU A 565 30.64 18.13 -20.51
C LEU A 565 29.28 17.51 -20.86
N THR A 566 28.37 18.40 -21.22
CA THR A 566 27.33 18.32 -22.25
C THR A 566 27.14 17.00 -23.02
N GLY A 567 25.89 16.55 -23.05
CA GLY A 567 25.16 16.30 -24.31
C GLY A 567 25.42 14.97 -25.01
N VAL A 568 24.52 13.99 -24.78
CA VAL A 568 24.20 12.98 -25.79
C VAL A 568 22.69 12.71 -25.75
N ALA A 569 22.01 13.15 -26.81
CA ALA A 569 20.69 12.68 -27.17
C ALA A 569 20.78 11.23 -27.64
N ILE A 570 19.93 10.35 -27.10
CA ILE A 570 19.66 9.03 -27.71
C ILE A 570 18.16 8.88 -27.86
N ASP A 571 17.74 9.06 -29.11
CA ASP A 571 16.52 8.55 -29.73
C ASP A 571 16.49 7.02 -29.59
N ARG A 572 15.42 6.47 -29.02
CA ARG A 572 15.02 5.07 -29.24
C ARG A 572 13.50 4.97 -29.32
N ARG A 573 13.03 4.89 -30.56
CA ARG A 573 11.81 4.19 -30.96
C ARG A 573 11.85 2.75 -30.46
N CYS A 574 10.88 2.37 -29.64
CA CYS A 574 9.96 1.26 -29.85
C CYS A 574 8.79 1.41 -28.88
#